data_AF-A0AAV2I8D4-F1
#
_entry.id   AF-A0AAV2I8D4-F1
#
_cell.length_a   1.000
_cell.length_b   1.000
_cell.length_c   1.000
_cell.angle_alpha   90.00
_cell.angle_beta   90.00
_cell.angle_gamma   90.00
#
_symmetry.space_group_name_H-M   'P 1'
#
loop_
_entity.id
_entity.type
_entity.pdbx_description
1 polymer ?
#
loop_
_entity_poly.entity_id
_entity_poly.type
_entity_poly.pdbx_seq_one_letter_code
_entity_poly.pdbx_strand_id
1 'polypeptide(L)'
;MVLSKDIDLLIIGKTGYGKSALGNAILGRNAFLSSSSQNSVTHKVAYEVRDYHGRIIKVVDCPGVGDTRLNDQRSLNHVMTAMEFAISANPRGYHAFLLVTKYGGRFTAEDQDTITFLKRIFGDTFVQQFCILVVTGGDNFESEEHKITFVEWCDEQTGVFKELLAECRRRIVLFDNRTKDEAKKEQQLLALIEMVDDLRWRDLRYTDVNFQKAREAQEKFMIEAKEPLVREETMNEISLIIQKMRWIQESAEPEDRKSHLDILSSRAKVLIEDVREQDKETGALHDIIETVKNIQDNLVIEIKISERLFQESEKMKKNEEERSRLFAEELQRQREDFERRLNEEKIEGERKKQLLEEEEKKWKALSEKMSKERDIREMQYQKALDEERKKQRKQLEDIETKYRAAKQKNDDGLLASIVGFFTWPLRKRHRNVDQ
;
A
#
# COMPACT_ATOMS: atom_id res chain seq x y z
N MET A 1 4.04 -15.61 79.15
CA MET A 1 2.97 -15.01 78.32
C MET A 1 2.66 -15.98 77.21
N VAL A 2 1.41 -16.42 77.06
CA VAL A 2 1.00 -17.18 75.87
C VAL A 2 0.72 -16.15 74.77
N LEU A 3 1.61 -16.05 73.80
CA LEU A 3 1.42 -15.21 72.61
C LEU A 3 0.39 -15.92 71.71
N SER A 4 -0.90 -15.59 71.82
CA SER A 4 -1.99 -16.49 71.44
C SER A 4 -2.52 -16.38 70.00
N LYS A 5 -1.85 -15.67 69.07
CA LYS A 5 -2.35 -15.49 67.68
C LYS A 5 -1.26 -15.67 66.63
N ASP A 6 -1.47 -16.57 65.68
CA ASP A 6 -0.55 -16.83 64.57
C ASP A 6 -0.25 -15.58 63.73
N ILE A 7 0.96 -15.49 63.18
CA ILE A 7 1.39 -14.40 62.30
C ILE A 7 1.74 -14.93 60.91
N ASP A 8 1.08 -14.39 59.91
CA ASP A 8 1.50 -14.45 58.50
C ASP A 8 2.22 -13.17 58.07
N LEU A 9 3.45 -13.31 57.59
CA LEU A 9 4.36 -12.25 57.13
C LEU A 9 4.66 -12.39 55.64
N LEU A 10 4.69 -11.26 54.91
CA LEU A 10 5.16 -11.22 53.52
C LEU A 10 6.45 -10.40 53.43
N ILE A 11 7.53 -10.99 52.89
CA ILE A 11 8.80 -10.30 52.71
C ILE A 11 8.86 -9.70 51.30
N ILE A 12 9.05 -8.39 51.21
CA ILE A 12 9.13 -7.63 49.95
C ILE A 12 10.35 -6.72 49.93
N GLY A 13 10.75 -6.29 48.73
CA GLY A 13 11.86 -5.36 48.53
C GLY A 13 12.79 -5.78 47.40
N LYS A 14 13.84 -4.99 47.21
CA LYS A 14 14.80 -5.14 46.11
C LYS A 14 15.59 -6.47 46.17
N THR A 15 16.09 -6.93 45.03
CA THR A 15 16.97 -8.09 44.97
C THR A 15 18.29 -7.81 45.68
N GLY A 16 18.86 -8.83 46.33
CA GLY A 16 20.16 -8.69 47.03
C GLY A 16 20.10 -8.01 48.40
N TYR A 17 18.94 -7.53 48.85
CA TYR A 17 18.74 -6.96 50.19
C TYR A 17 18.52 -8.00 51.29
N GLY A 18 18.75 -9.29 51.01
CA GLY A 18 18.76 -10.33 52.04
C GLY A 18 17.38 -10.82 52.49
N LYS A 19 16.33 -10.69 51.66
CA LYS A 19 14.96 -11.17 51.96
C LYS A 19 14.91 -12.63 52.42
N SER A 20 15.47 -13.54 51.63
CA SER A 20 15.49 -14.98 51.96
C SER A 20 16.32 -15.27 53.23
N ALA A 21 17.41 -14.53 53.45
CA ALA A 21 18.23 -14.66 54.66
C ALA A 21 17.49 -14.15 55.91
N LEU A 22 16.72 -13.05 55.77
CA LEU A 22 15.82 -12.57 56.82
C LEU A 22 14.74 -13.60 57.14
N GLY A 23 14.12 -14.21 56.11
CA GLY A 23 13.16 -15.28 56.31
C GLY A 23 13.74 -16.46 57.09
N ASN A 24 14.98 -16.86 56.78
CA ASN A 24 15.69 -17.90 57.52
C ASN A 24 15.99 -17.52 58.98
N ALA A 25 16.35 -16.25 59.22
CA ALA A 25 16.56 -15.73 60.57
C ALA A 25 15.28 -15.77 61.41
N ILE A 26 14.15 -15.35 60.84
CA ILE A 26 12.82 -15.41 61.50
C ILE A 26 12.42 -16.86 61.78
N LEU A 27 12.61 -17.76 60.81
CA LEU A 27 12.28 -19.18 60.92
C LEU A 27 13.26 -19.98 61.80
N GLY A 28 14.41 -19.39 62.16
CA GLY A 28 15.45 -20.05 62.95
C GLY A 28 16.14 -21.22 62.23
N ARG A 29 15.96 -21.36 60.92
CA ARG A 29 16.50 -22.44 60.09
C ARG A 29 16.69 -22.00 58.64
N ASN A 30 17.54 -22.69 57.89
CA ASN A 30 17.75 -22.46 56.46
C ASN A 30 16.59 -23.03 55.62
N ALA A 31 15.47 -22.32 55.54
CA ALA A 31 14.27 -22.74 54.85
C ALA A 31 14.19 -22.24 53.40
N PHE A 32 14.71 -21.03 53.15
CA PHE A 32 14.81 -20.41 51.83
C PHE A 32 16.25 -20.45 51.32
N LEU A 33 16.41 -20.64 50.01
CA LEU A 33 17.73 -20.63 49.38
C LEU A 33 18.27 -19.20 49.33
N SER A 34 19.28 -18.89 50.15
CA SER A 34 19.97 -17.60 50.16
C SER A 34 21.40 -17.76 49.64
N SER A 35 21.75 -17.14 48.50
CA SER A 35 23.13 -17.07 47.99
C SER A 35 23.55 -15.63 47.74
N SER A 36 24.86 -15.36 47.83
CA SER A 36 25.49 -14.06 47.60
C SER A 36 25.78 -13.76 46.12
N SER A 37 25.29 -14.58 45.20
CA SER A 37 25.45 -14.38 43.75
C SER A 37 24.62 -13.20 43.22
N GLN A 38 25.14 -12.50 42.20
CA GLN A 38 24.43 -11.39 41.51
C GLN A 38 23.18 -11.85 40.74
N ASN A 39 23.04 -13.14 40.46
CA ASN A 39 21.82 -13.69 39.85
C ASN A 39 20.76 -13.89 40.95
N SER A 40 19.57 -13.33 40.75
CA SER A 40 18.41 -13.60 41.60
C SER A 40 18.17 -15.12 41.67
N VAL A 41 18.30 -15.69 42.86
CA VAL A 41 18.17 -17.14 43.08
C VAL A 41 16.70 -17.54 43.27
N THR A 42 15.88 -16.59 43.74
CA THR A 42 14.47 -16.79 44.06
C THR A 42 13.60 -16.37 42.87
N HIS A 43 13.26 -17.33 42.02
CA HIS A 43 12.37 -17.14 40.86
C HIS A 43 10.89 -17.46 41.15
N LYS A 44 10.56 -17.92 42.36
CA LYS A 44 9.21 -18.32 42.76
C LYS A 44 8.95 -17.91 44.19
N VAL A 45 7.68 -17.64 44.50
CA VAL A 45 7.24 -17.44 45.89
C VAL A 45 7.35 -18.75 46.65
N ALA A 46 7.89 -18.69 47.86
CA ALA A 46 7.95 -19.81 48.79
C ALA A 46 7.38 -19.39 50.13
N TYR A 47 6.80 -20.32 50.89
CA TYR A 47 6.39 -20.07 52.26
C TYR A 47 6.81 -21.21 53.18
N GLU A 48 7.12 -20.85 54.41
CA GLU A 48 7.57 -21.77 55.44
C GLU A 48 7.01 -21.32 56.80
N VAL A 49 6.90 -22.26 57.75
CA VAL A 49 6.32 -22.01 59.06
C VAL A 49 7.26 -22.42 60.20
N ARG A 50 7.16 -21.70 61.32
CA ARG A 50 7.85 -21.99 62.58
C ARG A 50 6.84 -21.96 63.73
N ASP A 51 6.94 -22.92 64.66
CA ASP A 51 6.36 -22.78 66.00
C ASP A 51 7.33 -21.96 66.87
N TYR A 52 6.84 -20.85 67.39
CA TYR A 52 7.56 -19.99 68.31
C TYR A 52 6.73 -19.81 69.58
N HIS A 53 7.05 -20.60 70.61
CA HIS A 53 6.36 -20.59 71.90
C HIS A 53 4.83 -20.80 71.79
N GLY A 54 4.40 -21.70 70.90
CA GLY A 54 2.98 -22.00 70.67
C GLY A 54 2.28 -21.04 69.72
N ARG A 55 3.02 -20.11 69.10
CA ARG A 55 2.57 -19.20 68.05
C ARG A 55 3.10 -19.67 66.70
N ILE A 56 2.24 -19.87 65.70
CA ILE A 56 2.71 -20.18 64.35
C ILE A 56 3.11 -18.89 63.64
N ILE A 57 4.35 -18.85 63.15
CA ILE A 57 4.86 -17.78 62.30
C ILE A 57 5.02 -18.36 60.89
N LYS A 58 4.17 -17.91 59.96
CA LYS A 58 4.30 -18.18 58.53
C LYS A 58 5.04 -17.02 57.88
N VAL A 59 6.11 -17.35 57.16
CA VAL A 59 6.89 -16.39 56.38
C VAL A 59 6.74 -16.73 54.92
N VAL A 60 6.37 -15.74 54.11
CA VAL A 60 6.30 -15.84 52.66
C VAL A 60 7.42 -15.00 52.06
N ASP A 61 8.34 -15.65 51.33
CA ASP A 61 9.43 -15.00 50.60
C ASP A 61 9.01 -14.79 49.14
N CYS A 62 9.11 -13.54 48.67
CA CYS A 62 8.81 -13.16 47.30
C CYS A 62 10.08 -12.84 46.50
N PRO A 63 10.06 -13.08 45.17
CA PRO A 63 11.09 -12.56 44.27
C PRO A 63 11.34 -11.07 44.48
N GLY A 64 12.59 -10.64 44.29
CA GLY A 64 12.94 -9.23 44.39
C GLY A 64 12.27 -8.38 43.32
N VAL A 65 11.88 -7.18 43.72
CA VAL A 65 11.10 -6.27 42.87
C VAL A 65 11.97 -5.24 42.16
N GLY A 66 13.21 -5.04 42.61
CA GLY A 66 14.10 -3.98 42.10
C GLY A 66 14.92 -4.33 40.85
N ASP A 67 15.06 -5.61 40.46
CA ASP A 67 15.66 -5.96 39.15
C ASP A 67 14.69 -5.68 37.97
N THR A 68 13.45 -5.34 38.29
CA THR A 68 12.41 -4.98 37.32
C THR A 68 12.74 -3.59 36.79
N ARG A 69 13.44 -3.53 35.65
CA ARG A 69 13.32 -2.32 34.82
C ARG A 69 11.83 -2.16 34.56
N LEU A 70 11.21 -1.08 35.03
CA LEU A 70 9.78 -0.81 34.84
C LEU A 70 9.39 -0.76 33.34
N ASN A 71 10.37 -0.74 32.45
CA ASN A 71 10.20 -0.77 31.00
C ASN A 71 10.25 -2.20 30.41
N ASP A 72 10.48 -3.24 31.22
CA ASP A 72 10.50 -4.64 30.79
C ASP A 72 9.19 -5.34 31.19
N GLN A 73 8.30 -5.51 30.22
CA GLN A 73 7.00 -6.16 30.40
C GLN A 73 7.11 -7.58 30.95
N ARG A 74 8.18 -8.33 30.63
CA ARG A 74 8.35 -9.71 31.12
C ARG A 74 8.67 -9.72 32.60
N SER A 75 9.59 -8.84 33.02
CA SER A 75 9.94 -8.68 34.42
C SER A 75 8.74 -8.18 35.24
N LEU A 76 7.98 -7.20 34.71
CA LEU A 76 6.74 -6.73 35.33
C LEU A 76 5.71 -7.86 35.50
N ASN A 77 5.41 -8.61 34.44
CA ASN A 77 4.47 -9.74 34.48
C ASN A 77 4.93 -10.81 35.49
N HIS A 78 6.22 -11.09 35.54
CA HIS A 78 6.78 -12.09 36.47
C HIS A 78 6.56 -11.67 37.93
N VAL A 79 6.85 -10.41 38.27
CA VAL A 79 6.63 -9.89 39.63
C VAL A 79 5.14 -9.85 39.97
N MET A 80 4.29 -9.39 39.05
CA MET A 80 2.83 -9.38 39.25
C MET A 80 2.28 -10.79 39.52
N THR A 81 2.68 -11.78 38.70
CA THR A 81 2.26 -13.18 38.86
C THR A 81 2.74 -13.74 40.21
N ALA A 82 3.97 -13.41 40.61
CA ALA A 82 4.51 -13.81 41.90
C ALA A 82 3.70 -13.19 43.05
N MET A 83 3.36 -11.91 42.98
CA MET A 83 2.53 -11.26 43.99
C MET A 83 1.13 -11.88 44.04
N GLU A 84 0.46 -12.09 42.91
CA GLU A 84 -0.84 -12.80 42.83
C GLU A 84 -0.78 -14.20 43.46
N PHE A 85 0.31 -14.93 43.22
CA PHE A 85 0.51 -16.22 43.84
C PHE A 85 0.69 -16.10 45.37
N ALA A 86 1.49 -15.15 45.86
CA ALA A 86 1.65 -14.93 47.30
C ALA A 86 0.29 -14.67 47.97
N ILE A 87 -0.51 -13.81 47.36
CA ILE A 87 -1.86 -13.46 47.79
C ILE A 87 -2.75 -14.68 47.87
N SER A 88 -2.86 -15.44 46.78
CA SER A 88 -3.71 -16.63 46.70
C SER A 88 -3.25 -17.76 47.64
N ALA A 89 -1.94 -17.86 47.89
CA ALA A 89 -1.37 -18.78 48.87
C ALA A 89 -1.62 -18.37 50.34
N ASN A 90 -2.21 -17.19 50.57
CA ASN A 90 -2.58 -16.73 51.89
C ASN A 90 -3.96 -16.02 51.94
N PRO A 91 -5.09 -16.76 51.75
CA PRO A 91 -6.43 -16.16 51.65
C PRO A 91 -6.91 -15.40 52.89
N ARG A 92 -6.33 -15.71 54.07
CA ARG A 92 -6.64 -14.98 55.30
C ARG A 92 -6.00 -13.59 55.31
N GLY A 93 -5.05 -13.32 54.42
CA GLY A 93 -4.29 -12.08 54.38
C GLY A 93 -3.08 -12.06 55.31
N TYR A 94 -2.27 -11.01 55.17
CA TYR A 94 -1.02 -10.83 55.91
C TYR A 94 -1.18 -9.84 57.06
N HIS A 95 -0.52 -10.09 58.19
CA HIS A 95 -0.52 -9.13 59.30
C HIS A 95 0.49 -8.01 59.06
N ALA A 96 1.64 -8.34 58.45
CA ALA A 96 2.65 -7.35 58.13
C ALA A 96 3.39 -7.69 56.83
N PHE A 97 3.81 -6.63 56.15
CA PHE A 97 4.76 -6.67 55.05
C PHE A 97 6.11 -6.23 55.59
N LEU A 98 7.13 -7.07 55.43
CA LEU A 98 8.49 -6.74 55.78
C LEU A 98 9.16 -6.12 54.55
N LEU A 99 9.24 -4.79 54.54
CA LEU A 99 9.92 -4.05 53.47
C LEU A 99 11.41 -4.01 53.78
N VAL A 100 12.19 -4.82 53.06
CA VAL A 100 13.60 -5.06 53.37
C VAL A 100 14.49 -4.04 52.66
N THR A 101 15.40 -3.44 53.42
CA THR A 101 16.51 -2.60 52.96
C THR A 101 17.82 -3.16 53.51
N LYS A 102 18.95 -2.60 53.05
CA LYS A 102 20.28 -3.06 53.48
C LYS A 102 21.10 -1.90 54.04
N TYR A 103 21.64 -2.09 55.23
CA TYR A 103 22.60 -1.19 55.86
C TYR A 103 23.87 -1.02 55.01
N GLY A 104 24.43 0.19 55.01
CA GLY A 104 25.61 0.55 54.21
C GLY A 104 25.34 0.70 52.70
N GLY A 105 24.11 0.42 52.24
CA GLY A 105 23.67 0.75 50.89
C GLY A 105 23.15 2.18 50.81
N ARG A 106 23.49 2.90 49.73
CA ARG A 106 22.81 4.18 49.44
C ARG A 106 21.38 3.88 49.03
N PHE A 107 20.43 4.62 49.59
CA PHE A 107 19.06 4.65 49.10
C PHE A 107 19.06 5.39 47.76
N THR A 108 18.83 4.68 46.65
CA THR A 108 18.92 5.25 45.30
C THR A 108 17.54 5.56 44.73
N ALA A 109 17.50 6.22 43.56
CA ALA A 109 16.27 6.40 42.80
C ALA A 109 15.56 5.05 42.50
N GLU A 110 16.33 3.98 42.32
CA GLU A 110 15.79 2.64 42.10
C GLU A 110 15.01 2.10 43.32
N ASP A 111 15.41 2.49 44.53
CA ASP A 111 14.68 2.12 45.75
C ASP A 111 13.37 2.90 45.86
N GLN A 112 13.37 4.18 45.46
CA GLN A 112 12.15 4.98 45.33
C GLN A 112 11.19 4.38 44.28
N ASP A 113 11.72 3.97 43.13
CA ASP A 113 10.94 3.32 42.07
C ASP A 113 10.35 2.00 42.56
N THR A 114 11.12 1.22 43.32
CA THR A 114 10.66 -0.03 43.95
C THR A 114 9.50 0.22 44.92
N ILE A 115 9.60 1.23 45.80
CA ILE A 115 8.50 1.58 46.72
C ILE A 115 7.27 2.04 45.94
N THR A 116 7.47 2.90 44.94
CA THR A 116 6.40 3.44 44.11
C THR A 116 5.66 2.31 43.39
N PHE A 117 6.40 1.36 42.84
CA PHE A 117 5.83 0.18 42.21
C PHE A 117 5.07 -0.71 43.19
N LEU A 118 5.62 -0.96 44.38
CA LEU A 118 4.93 -1.73 45.42
C LEU A 118 3.62 -1.04 45.87
N LYS A 119 3.58 0.30 45.94
CA LYS A 119 2.34 1.06 46.21
C LYS A 119 1.32 0.90 45.11
N ARG A 120 1.75 0.79 43.85
CA ARG A 120 0.83 0.49 42.73
C ARG A 120 0.25 -0.92 42.81
N ILE A 121 0.99 -1.90 43.36
CA ILE A 121 0.52 -3.28 43.55
C ILE A 121 -0.38 -3.45 44.76
N PHE A 122 -0.02 -2.84 45.90
CA PHE A 122 -0.68 -3.07 47.19
C PHE A 122 -1.54 -1.88 47.65
N GLY A 123 -1.66 -0.85 46.82
CA GLY A 123 -2.40 0.39 47.12
C GLY A 123 -1.64 1.37 48.01
N ASP A 124 -1.85 2.67 47.82
CA ASP A 124 -1.01 3.72 48.42
C ASP A 124 -0.92 3.71 49.95
N THR A 125 -1.92 3.17 50.64
CA THR A 125 -1.95 3.14 52.11
C THR A 125 -1.22 1.95 52.71
N PHE A 126 -0.75 0.98 51.92
CA PHE A 126 -0.24 -0.29 52.44
C PHE A 126 1.02 -0.09 53.30
N VAL A 127 1.93 0.80 52.87
CA VAL A 127 3.16 1.14 53.62
C VAL A 127 2.79 1.67 55.00
N GLN A 128 1.87 2.62 55.05
CA GLN A 128 1.47 3.24 56.30
C GLN A 128 0.74 2.28 57.26
N GLN A 129 -0.07 1.38 56.71
CA GLN A 129 -0.97 0.54 57.48
C GLN A 129 -0.36 -0.81 57.89
N PHE A 130 0.44 -1.42 57.03
CA PHE A 130 0.86 -2.82 57.17
C PHE A 130 2.37 -3.06 57.07
N CYS A 131 3.18 -2.07 56.66
CA CYS A 131 4.63 -2.28 56.53
C CYS A 131 5.41 -2.05 57.82
N ILE A 132 6.41 -2.91 58.02
CA ILE A 132 7.54 -2.74 58.94
C ILE A 132 8.80 -2.68 58.08
N LEU A 133 9.62 -1.65 58.29
CA LEU A 133 10.90 -1.50 57.59
C LEU A 133 11.95 -2.39 58.25
N VAL A 134 12.60 -3.27 57.48
CA VAL A 134 13.64 -4.17 58.01
C VAL A 134 14.98 -3.82 57.37
N VAL A 135 15.92 -3.35 58.17
CA VAL A 135 17.29 -3.08 57.72
C VAL A 135 18.12 -4.33 57.98
N THR A 136 18.64 -4.95 56.92
CA THR A 136 19.57 -6.08 57.02
C THR A 136 21.02 -5.61 57.02
N GLY A 137 21.95 -6.47 57.45
CA GLY A 137 23.36 -6.09 57.59
C GLY A 137 23.66 -5.50 58.96
N GLY A 138 22.98 -5.96 60.02
CA GLY A 138 23.26 -5.57 61.40
C GLY A 138 24.69 -5.91 61.84
N ASP A 139 25.31 -6.95 61.27
CA ASP A 139 26.73 -7.26 61.47
C ASP A 139 27.62 -6.10 61.01
N ASN A 140 27.30 -5.51 59.86
CA ASN A 140 27.99 -4.34 59.35
C ASN A 140 27.76 -3.11 60.26
N PHE A 141 26.52 -2.85 60.68
CA PHE A 141 26.22 -1.71 61.57
C PHE A 141 26.96 -1.79 62.91
N GLU A 142 27.00 -2.98 63.51
CA GLU A 142 27.64 -3.18 64.82
C GLU A 142 29.16 -3.30 64.76
N SER A 143 29.71 -3.65 63.59
CA SER A 143 31.17 -3.72 63.40
C SER A 143 31.79 -2.35 63.09
N GLU A 144 31.00 -1.38 62.64
CA GLU A 144 31.46 0.00 62.59
C GLU A 144 31.59 0.56 64.01
N GLU A 145 32.66 1.31 64.29
CA GLU A 145 32.87 2.00 65.58
C GLU A 145 31.91 3.20 65.72
N HIS A 146 30.62 2.94 65.58
CA HIS A 146 29.56 3.92 65.72
C HIS A 146 29.31 4.19 67.20
N LYS A 147 29.42 5.46 67.60
CA LYS A 147 29.07 5.92 68.95
C LYS A 147 27.56 6.13 69.14
N ILE A 148 26.77 5.77 68.13
CA ILE A 148 25.33 6.03 68.06
C ILE A 148 24.56 4.71 67.99
N THR A 149 23.38 4.71 68.58
CA THR A 149 22.42 3.62 68.50
C THR A 149 21.80 3.52 67.10
N PHE A 150 21.20 2.38 66.77
CA PHE A 150 20.49 2.22 65.50
C PHE A 150 19.34 3.22 65.32
N VAL A 151 18.69 3.62 66.41
CA VAL A 151 17.62 4.63 66.39
C VAL A 151 18.17 6.01 66.03
N GLU A 152 19.28 6.41 66.65
CA GLU A 152 19.97 7.66 66.32
C GLU A 152 20.47 7.67 64.87
N TRP A 153 21.04 6.54 64.40
CA TRP A 153 21.40 6.39 63.00
C TRP A 153 20.21 6.60 62.06
N CYS A 154 19.03 6.06 62.39
CA CYS A 154 17.81 6.27 61.61
C CYS A 154 17.38 7.74 61.58
N ASP A 155 17.57 8.47 62.68
CA ASP A 155 17.19 9.88 62.80
C ASP A 155 18.09 10.82 61.99
N GLU A 156 19.35 10.43 61.79
CA GLU A 156 20.31 11.14 60.94
C GLU A 156 20.08 10.93 59.43
N GLN A 157 19.28 9.92 59.05
CA GLN A 157 19.01 9.66 57.64
C GLN A 157 18.14 10.76 57.00
N THR A 158 18.31 10.95 55.69
CA THR A 158 17.62 11.99 54.91
C THR A 158 17.01 11.43 53.62
N GLY A 159 16.26 12.27 52.90
CA GLY A 159 15.64 11.92 51.62
C GLY A 159 14.64 10.77 51.74
N VAL A 160 14.64 9.91 50.72
CA VAL A 160 13.64 8.84 50.56
C VAL A 160 13.58 7.90 51.76
N PHE A 161 14.71 7.55 52.37
CA PHE A 161 14.70 6.69 53.56
C PHE A 161 13.94 7.33 54.72
N LYS A 162 14.15 8.63 54.96
CA LYS A 162 13.47 9.38 56.03
C LYS A 162 11.97 9.46 55.77
N GLU A 163 11.58 9.70 54.52
CA GLU A 163 10.18 9.73 54.09
C GLU A 163 9.51 8.36 54.28
N LEU A 164 10.18 7.29 53.83
CA LEU A 164 9.70 5.92 54.01
C LEU A 164 9.57 5.54 55.49
N LEU A 165 10.56 5.89 56.32
CA LEU A 165 10.52 5.65 57.77
C LEU A 165 9.35 6.40 58.43
N ALA A 166 9.10 7.64 58.02
CA ALA A 166 7.97 8.43 58.49
C ALA A 166 6.62 7.82 58.05
N GLU A 167 6.51 7.35 56.80
CA GLU A 167 5.33 6.68 56.28
C GLU A 167 5.06 5.36 57.01
N CYS A 168 6.10 4.57 57.28
CA CYS A 168 6.08 3.40 58.15
C CYS A 168 5.84 3.75 59.63
N ARG A 169 5.59 5.02 59.99
CA ARG A 169 5.33 5.48 61.36
C ARG A 169 6.43 5.03 62.34
N ARG A 170 7.69 5.07 61.90
CA ARG A 170 8.88 4.66 62.63
C ARG A 170 8.92 3.19 63.05
N ARG A 171 8.15 2.32 62.39
CA ARG A 171 8.27 0.86 62.55
C ARG A 171 9.48 0.36 61.78
N ILE A 172 10.60 0.18 62.48
CA ILE A 172 11.87 -0.22 61.89
C ILE A 172 12.65 -1.16 62.81
N VAL A 173 13.20 -2.24 62.25
CA VAL A 173 14.05 -3.19 62.97
C VAL A 173 15.36 -3.44 62.22
N LEU A 174 16.44 -3.62 62.97
CA LEU A 174 17.75 -4.04 62.45
C LEU A 174 17.90 -5.55 62.60
N PHE A 175 18.33 -6.21 61.52
CA PHE A 175 18.60 -7.65 61.51
C PHE A 175 20.04 -7.95 61.11
N ASP A 176 20.76 -8.60 62.02
CA ASP A 176 21.93 -9.39 61.68
C ASP A 176 21.48 -10.81 61.34
N ASN A 177 21.46 -11.13 60.03
CA ASN A 177 21.06 -12.45 59.55
C ASN A 177 22.19 -13.50 59.66
N ARG A 178 23.38 -13.11 60.11
CA ARG A 178 24.58 -13.96 60.20
C ARG A 178 24.97 -14.29 61.63
N THR A 179 24.37 -13.60 62.61
CA THR A 179 24.63 -13.85 64.03
C THR A 179 24.42 -15.32 64.39
N LYS A 180 25.37 -15.84 65.16
CA LYS A 180 25.29 -17.16 65.79
C LYS A 180 24.89 -17.07 67.26
N ASP A 181 24.76 -15.85 67.79
CA ASP A 181 24.34 -15.61 69.16
C ASP A 181 22.81 -15.81 69.26
N GLU A 182 22.41 -16.84 70.00
CA GLU A 182 21.00 -17.19 70.21
C GLU A 182 20.23 -16.10 70.97
N ALA A 183 20.87 -15.39 71.90
CA ALA A 183 20.22 -14.30 72.62
C ALA A 183 19.91 -13.13 71.67
N LYS A 184 20.83 -12.83 70.76
CA LYS A 184 20.65 -11.80 69.73
C LYS A 184 19.58 -12.19 68.70
N LYS A 185 19.56 -13.46 68.25
CA LYS A 185 18.49 -13.97 67.38
C LYS A 185 17.11 -13.81 68.02
N GLU A 186 17.02 -14.17 69.30
CA GLU A 186 15.78 -14.06 70.07
C GLU A 186 15.34 -12.61 70.24
N GLN A 187 16.26 -11.71 70.58
CA GLN A 187 15.98 -10.28 70.73
C GLN A 187 15.47 -9.64 69.43
N GLN A 188 16.12 -9.92 68.30
CA GLN A 188 15.70 -9.41 66.99
C GLN A 188 14.30 -9.91 66.59
N LEU A 189 14.02 -11.20 66.84
CA LEU A 189 12.73 -11.79 66.53
C LEU A 189 11.62 -11.23 67.43
N LEU A 190 11.87 -11.09 68.74
CA LEU A 190 10.93 -10.50 69.68
C LEU A 190 10.58 -9.06 69.28
N ALA A 191 11.58 -8.23 68.96
CA ALA A 191 11.36 -6.85 68.52
C ALA A 191 10.48 -6.78 67.26
N LEU A 192 10.69 -7.69 66.30
CA LEU A 192 9.83 -7.78 65.12
C LEU A 192 8.38 -8.18 65.49
N ILE A 193 8.22 -9.20 66.33
CA ILE A 193 6.90 -9.70 66.74
C ILE A 193 6.13 -8.62 67.51
N GLU A 194 6.77 -7.89 68.41
CA GLU A 194 6.18 -6.78 69.13
C GLU A 194 5.68 -5.69 68.17
N MET A 195 6.47 -5.34 67.15
CA MET A 195 6.03 -4.38 66.13
C MET A 195 4.84 -4.87 65.31
N VAL A 196 4.76 -6.17 65.02
CA VAL A 196 3.60 -6.76 64.34
C VAL A 196 2.36 -6.68 65.22
N ASP A 197 2.51 -6.96 66.52
CA ASP A 197 1.41 -6.90 67.51
C ASP A 197 0.93 -5.48 67.79
N ASP A 198 1.80 -4.48 67.61
CA ASP A 198 1.54 -3.05 67.78
C ASP A 198 0.99 -2.34 66.54
N LEU A 199 0.96 -3.00 65.37
CA LEU A 199 0.19 -2.50 64.23
C LEU A 199 -1.25 -2.31 64.73
N ARG A 200 -1.71 -1.04 64.74
CA ARG A 200 -2.83 -0.44 65.52
C ARG A 200 -4.19 -1.15 65.45
N TRP A 201 -4.25 -2.26 64.75
CA TRP A 201 -5.40 -3.11 64.54
C TRP A 201 -4.93 -4.57 64.64
N ARG A 202 -4.91 -5.10 65.87
CA ARG A 202 -4.45 -6.48 66.20
C ARG A 202 -5.12 -7.61 65.40
N ASP A 203 -6.16 -7.30 64.61
CA ASP A 203 -6.91 -8.23 63.76
C ASP A 203 -7.05 -7.78 62.30
N LEU A 204 -6.46 -6.64 61.90
CA LEU A 204 -6.56 -6.17 60.52
C LEU A 204 -5.42 -6.78 59.71
N ARG A 205 -5.77 -7.78 58.92
CA ARG A 205 -4.90 -8.32 57.90
C ARG A 205 -5.06 -7.50 56.63
N TYR A 206 -4.02 -7.44 55.83
CA TYR A 206 -4.16 -7.06 54.44
C TYR A 206 -4.88 -8.22 53.72
N THR A 207 -6.15 -8.02 53.38
CA THR A 207 -7.06 -9.09 52.88
C THR A 207 -7.35 -8.99 51.39
N ASP A 208 -8.11 -9.95 50.87
CA ASP A 208 -8.65 -9.95 49.50
C ASP A 208 -9.40 -8.66 49.12
N VAL A 209 -10.05 -7.98 50.07
CA VAL A 209 -10.70 -6.68 49.80
C VAL A 209 -9.66 -5.59 49.50
N ASN A 210 -8.53 -5.60 50.23
CA ASN A 210 -7.42 -4.70 49.95
C ASN A 210 -6.76 -5.07 48.61
N PHE A 211 -6.62 -6.37 48.31
CA PHE A 211 -6.12 -6.82 47.01
C PHE A 211 -7.04 -6.43 45.86
N GLN A 212 -8.36 -6.53 46.00
CA GLN A 212 -9.29 -6.15 44.94
C GLN A 212 -9.24 -4.64 44.67
N LYS A 213 -9.16 -3.80 45.71
CA LYS A 213 -8.95 -2.35 45.56
C LYS A 213 -7.61 -2.04 44.87
N ALA A 214 -6.58 -2.82 45.20
CA ALA A 214 -5.27 -2.66 44.57
C ALA A 214 -5.24 -3.21 43.13
N ARG A 215 -6.07 -4.21 42.78
CA ARG A 215 -6.19 -4.75 41.41
C ARG A 215 -6.70 -3.70 40.42
N GLU A 216 -7.65 -2.87 40.80
CA GLU A 216 -8.12 -1.77 39.93
C GLU A 216 -6.96 -0.80 39.61
N ALA A 217 -6.14 -0.47 40.60
CA ALA A 217 -4.94 0.33 40.42
C ALA A 217 -3.85 -0.41 39.61
N GLN A 218 -3.72 -1.73 39.81
CA GLN A 218 -2.79 -2.60 39.10
C GLN A 218 -3.17 -2.71 37.62
N GLU A 219 -4.44 -2.94 37.27
CA GLU A 219 -4.91 -3.01 35.89
C GLU A 219 -4.63 -1.70 35.16
N LYS A 220 -4.95 -0.56 35.80
CA LYS A 220 -4.61 0.76 35.27
C LYS A 220 -3.10 0.92 35.05
N PHE A 221 -2.29 0.52 36.02
CA PHE A 221 -0.84 0.58 35.89
C PHE A 221 -0.29 -0.33 34.79
N MET A 222 -0.85 -1.52 34.61
CA MET A 222 -0.46 -2.45 33.54
C MET A 222 -0.79 -1.90 32.15
N ILE A 223 -1.86 -1.12 32.02
CA ILE A 223 -2.20 -0.42 30.79
C ILE A 223 -1.20 0.73 30.56
N GLU A 224 -0.97 1.57 31.58
CA GLU A 224 0.01 2.68 31.52
C GLU A 224 1.44 2.20 31.21
N ALA A 225 1.86 1.06 31.75
CA ALA A 225 3.19 0.50 31.50
C ALA A 225 3.35 -0.09 30.09
N LYS A 226 2.26 -0.59 29.51
CA LYS A 226 2.23 -1.10 28.13
C LYS A 226 2.11 0.02 27.11
N GLU A 227 1.52 1.15 27.49
CA GLU A 227 1.26 2.30 26.63
C GLU A 227 2.45 2.65 25.71
N PRO A 228 3.70 2.81 26.19
CA PRO A 228 4.81 3.19 25.32
C PRO A 228 5.14 2.13 24.26
N LEU A 229 5.03 0.85 24.62
CA LEU A 229 5.27 -0.27 23.72
C LEU A 229 4.17 -0.36 22.65
N VAL A 230 2.91 -0.25 23.07
CA VAL A 230 1.75 -0.24 22.15
C VAL A 230 1.85 0.94 21.20
N ARG A 231 2.25 2.11 21.71
CA ARG A 231 2.50 3.31 20.91
C ARG A 231 3.60 3.08 19.87
N GLU A 232 4.73 2.51 20.27
CA GLU A 232 5.84 2.19 19.36
C GLU A 232 5.41 1.19 18.27
N GLU A 233 4.77 0.07 18.66
CA GLU A 233 4.27 -0.95 17.72
C GLU A 233 3.25 -0.36 16.74
N THR A 234 2.32 0.47 17.23
CA THR A 234 1.31 1.12 16.39
C THR A 234 1.94 2.12 15.42
N MET A 235 2.94 2.90 15.86
CA MET A 235 3.66 3.84 14.99
C MET A 235 4.46 3.13 13.90
N ASN A 236 5.01 1.95 14.20
CA ASN A 236 5.67 1.11 13.19
C ASN A 236 4.67 0.62 12.13
N GLU A 237 3.49 0.16 12.55
CA GLU A 237 2.42 -0.26 11.63
C GLU A 237 1.89 0.90 10.78
N ILE A 238 1.66 2.07 11.39
CA ILE A 238 1.32 3.31 10.68
C ILE A 238 2.36 3.62 9.59
N SER A 239 3.65 3.53 9.93
CA SER A 239 4.74 3.81 9.01
C SER A 239 4.72 2.85 7.82
N LEU A 240 4.47 1.55 8.06
CA LEU A 240 4.33 0.54 7.02
C LEU A 240 3.12 0.79 6.11
N ILE A 241 1.97 1.19 6.68
CA ILE A 241 0.77 1.54 5.91
C ILE A 241 1.07 2.73 5.00
N ILE A 242 1.69 3.79 5.52
CA ILE A 242 2.06 4.98 4.74
C ILE A 242 3.03 4.63 3.61
N GLN A 243 4.04 3.81 3.88
CA GLN A 243 5.01 3.38 2.87
C GLN A 243 4.33 2.58 1.75
N LYS A 244 3.47 1.62 2.10
CA LYS A 244 2.73 0.83 1.11
C LYS A 244 1.75 1.69 0.31
N MET A 245 1.09 2.65 0.94
CA MET A 245 0.19 3.59 0.27
C MET A 245 0.94 4.40 -0.79
N ARG A 246 2.13 4.95 -0.47
CA ARG A 246 2.97 5.66 -1.45
C ARG A 246 3.40 4.76 -2.60
N TRP A 247 3.83 3.54 -2.29
CA TRP A 247 4.20 2.57 -3.33
C TRP A 247 3.03 2.28 -4.28
N ILE A 248 1.80 2.14 -3.76
CA ILE A 248 0.60 1.96 -4.60
C ILE A 248 0.36 3.18 -5.48
N GLN A 249 0.52 4.40 -4.95
CA GLN A 249 0.33 5.64 -5.72
C GLN A 249 1.35 5.79 -6.85
N GLU A 250 2.61 5.39 -6.63
CA GLU A 250 3.71 5.58 -7.58
C GLU A 250 3.84 4.45 -8.60
N SER A 251 3.58 3.19 -8.18
CA SER A 251 4.03 2.00 -8.93
C SER A 251 2.91 1.03 -9.31
N ALA A 252 1.72 1.11 -8.71
CA ALA A 252 0.66 0.13 -9.00
C ALA A 252 -0.14 0.48 -10.26
N GLU A 253 -0.45 -0.55 -11.04
CA GLU A 253 -1.35 -0.44 -12.19
C GLU A 253 -2.74 0.05 -11.74
N PRO A 254 -3.40 0.93 -12.52
CA PRO A 254 -4.69 1.51 -12.13
C PRO A 254 -5.76 0.46 -11.77
N GLU A 255 -5.71 -0.70 -12.42
CA GLU A 255 -6.63 -1.83 -12.22
C GLU A 255 -6.46 -2.49 -10.84
N ASP A 256 -5.22 -2.55 -10.33
CA ASP A 256 -4.88 -3.22 -9.06
C ASP A 256 -4.85 -2.26 -7.87
N ARG A 257 -4.79 -0.94 -8.09
CA ARG A 257 -4.71 0.06 -7.00
C ARG A 257 -5.82 -0.10 -5.97
N LYS A 258 -7.06 -0.32 -6.42
CA LYS A 258 -8.22 -0.46 -5.53
C LYS A 258 -8.06 -1.63 -4.57
N SER A 259 -7.71 -2.81 -5.09
CA SER A 259 -7.58 -4.02 -4.27
C SER A 259 -6.46 -3.86 -3.22
N HIS A 260 -5.34 -3.25 -3.61
CA HIS A 260 -4.24 -2.97 -2.69
C HIS A 260 -4.62 -1.95 -1.60
N LEU A 261 -5.35 -0.88 -1.96
CA LEU A 261 -5.83 0.11 -0.99
C LEU A 261 -6.90 -0.46 -0.05
N ASP A 262 -7.79 -1.34 -0.53
CA ASP A 262 -8.79 -2.02 0.29
C ASP A 262 -8.13 -2.91 1.38
N ILE A 263 -7.03 -3.58 1.03
CA ILE A 263 -6.22 -4.36 1.99
C ILE A 263 -5.62 -3.43 3.06
N LEU A 264 -5.04 -2.28 2.67
CA LEU A 264 -4.51 -1.32 3.62
C LEU A 264 -5.60 -0.71 4.50
N SER A 265 -6.77 -0.39 3.94
CA SER A 265 -7.91 0.14 4.69
C SER A 265 -8.40 -0.87 5.73
N SER A 266 -8.46 -2.16 5.35
CA SER A 266 -8.81 -3.24 6.28
C SER A 266 -7.77 -3.41 7.38
N ARG A 267 -6.47 -3.31 7.05
CA ARG A 267 -5.38 -3.35 8.03
C ARG A 267 -5.46 -2.18 9.01
N ALA A 268 -5.75 -0.96 8.54
CA ALA A 268 -5.92 0.21 9.40
C ALA A 268 -7.14 0.06 10.34
N LYS A 269 -8.24 -0.53 9.87
CA LYS A 269 -9.41 -0.84 10.71
C LYS A 269 -9.07 -1.79 11.85
N VAL A 270 -8.41 -2.90 11.54
CA VAL A 270 -7.99 -3.89 12.56
C VAL A 270 -7.06 -3.22 13.58
N LEU A 271 -6.10 -2.41 13.11
CA LEU A 271 -5.19 -1.69 14.01
C LEU A 271 -5.95 -0.75 14.97
N ILE A 272 -7.02 -0.08 14.52
CA ILE A 272 -7.85 0.75 15.40
C ILE A 272 -8.55 -0.10 16.47
N GLU A 273 -9.07 -1.27 16.11
CA GLU A 273 -9.72 -2.18 17.03
C GLU A 273 -8.74 -2.73 18.07
N ASP A 274 -7.56 -3.18 17.63
CA ASP A 274 -6.50 -3.68 18.50
C ASP A 274 -6.06 -2.63 19.52
N VAL A 275 -5.80 -1.39 19.06
CA VAL A 275 -5.36 -0.30 19.95
C VAL A 275 -6.46 0.09 20.94
N ARG A 276 -7.74 0.05 20.53
CA ARG A 276 -8.88 0.29 21.45
C ARG A 276 -9.01 -0.80 22.51
N GLU A 277 -8.83 -2.06 22.14
CA GLU A 277 -8.86 -3.17 23.08
C GLU A 277 -7.72 -3.05 24.11
N GLN A 278 -6.54 -2.59 23.66
CA GLN A 278 -5.41 -2.36 24.55
C GLN A 278 -5.56 -1.11 25.44
N ASP A 279 -6.22 -0.05 24.95
CA ASP A 279 -6.50 1.18 25.73
C ASP A 279 -7.47 0.94 26.89
N LYS A 280 -8.39 -0.03 26.78
CA LYS A 280 -9.44 -0.36 27.77
C LYS A 280 -10.16 0.88 28.33
N GLU A 281 -10.46 1.85 27.47
CA GLU A 281 -11.15 3.10 27.82
C GLU A 281 -10.38 4.03 28.77
N THR A 282 -9.07 3.84 28.92
CA THR A 282 -8.23 4.76 29.72
C THR A 282 -8.04 6.11 29.05
N GLY A 283 -8.14 6.16 27.71
CA GLY A 283 -7.90 7.37 26.91
C GLY A 283 -6.43 7.71 26.73
N ALA A 284 -5.51 6.86 27.18
CA ALA A 284 -4.06 7.09 27.10
C ALA A 284 -3.53 7.01 25.66
N LEU A 285 -4.19 6.21 24.80
CA LEU A 285 -3.83 6.00 23.40
C LEU A 285 -4.75 6.78 22.42
N HIS A 286 -5.53 7.75 22.92
CA HIS A 286 -6.53 8.46 22.12
C HIS A 286 -5.93 9.19 20.91
N ASP A 287 -4.79 9.85 21.10
CA ASP A 287 -4.01 10.56 20.08
C ASP A 287 -3.58 9.64 18.93
N ILE A 288 -3.14 8.42 19.27
CA ILE A 288 -2.72 7.42 18.29
C ILE A 288 -3.93 6.87 17.54
N ILE A 289 -5.02 6.56 18.26
CA ILE A 289 -6.28 6.09 17.63
C ILE A 289 -6.77 7.13 16.62
N GLU A 290 -6.72 8.42 16.96
CA GLU A 290 -7.08 9.51 16.05
C GLU A 290 -6.14 9.57 14.83
N THR A 291 -4.84 9.37 15.04
CA THR A 291 -3.87 9.30 13.94
C THR A 291 -4.16 8.16 12.97
N VAL A 292 -4.47 6.96 13.48
CA VAL A 292 -4.79 5.79 12.63
C VAL A 292 -6.10 6.01 11.88
N LYS A 293 -7.11 6.62 12.52
CA LYS A 293 -8.36 7.02 11.86
C LYS A 293 -8.13 7.99 10.71
N ASN A 294 -7.30 9.02 10.91
CA ASN A 294 -6.97 9.96 9.85
C ASN A 294 -6.33 9.27 8.64
N ILE A 295 -5.47 8.27 8.88
CA ILE A 295 -4.88 7.44 7.80
C ILE A 295 -5.96 6.59 7.12
N GLN A 296 -6.85 5.99 7.90
CA GLN A 296 -7.97 5.21 7.36
C GLN A 296 -8.87 6.06 6.46
N ASP A 297 -9.21 7.28 6.89
CA ASP A 297 -10.02 8.21 6.12
C ASP A 297 -9.33 8.62 4.82
N ASN A 298 -8.02 8.87 4.87
CA ASN A 298 -7.21 9.13 3.68
C ASN A 298 -7.22 7.94 2.70
N LEU A 299 -7.09 6.70 3.20
CA LEU A 299 -7.19 5.50 2.36
C LEU A 299 -8.57 5.38 1.70
N VAL A 300 -9.64 5.67 2.44
CA VAL A 300 -11.01 5.66 1.88
C VAL A 300 -11.18 6.71 0.78
N ILE A 301 -10.58 7.89 0.95
CA ILE A 301 -10.59 8.94 -0.09
C ILE A 301 -9.81 8.46 -1.32
N GLU A 302 -8.63 7.88 -1.13
CA GLU A 302 -7.79 7.35 -2.22
C GLU A 302 -8.47 6.23 -3.02
N ILE A 303 -9.21 5.34 -2.34
CA ILE A 303 -10.01 4.30 -2.98
C ILE A 303 -11.06 4.93 -3.91
N LYS A 304 -11.78 5.96 -3.42
CA LYS A 304 -12.80 6.66 -4.22
C LYS A 304 -12.19 7.39 -5.41
N ILE A 305 -11.02 8.01 -5.26
CA ILE A 305 -10.32 8.68 -6.35
C ILE A 305 -9.88 7.65 -7.40
N SER A 306 -9.26 6.56 -6.96
CA SER A 306 -8.79 5.48 -7.84
C SER A 306 -9.95 4.87 -8.65
N GLU A 307 -11.10 4.64 -8.02
CA GLU A 307 -12.29 4.10 -8.70
C GLU A 307 -12.86 5.07 -9.75
N ARG A 308 -12.90 6.38 -9.47
CA ARG A 308 -13.33 7.38 -10.45
C ARG A 308 -12.37 7.48 -11.62
N LEU A 309 -11.06 7.48 -11.36
CA LEU A 309 -10.05 7.53 -12.42
C LEU A 309 -10.17 6.30 -13.34
N PHE A 310 -10.38 5.12 -12.77
CA PHE A 310 -10.58 3.90 -13.54
C PHE A 310 -11.84 3.99 -14.43
N GLN A 311 -12.98 4.41 -13.88
CA GLN A 311 -14.23 4.56 -14.63
C GLN A 311 -14.12 5.56 -15.79
N GLU A 312 -13.50 6.73 -15.57
CA GLU A 312 -13.29 7.72 -16.63
C GLU A 312 -12.31 7.21 -17.69
N SER A 313 -11.27 6.47 -17.31
CA SER A 313 -10.33 5.88 -18.27
C SER A 313 -11.01 4.87 -19.20
N GLU A 314 -11.90 4.02 -18.67
CA GLU A 314 -12.66 3.04 -19.43
C GLU A 314 -13.68 3.71 -20.37
N LYS A 315 -14.30 4.80 -19.92
CA LYS A 315 -15.21 5.59 -20.76
C LYS A 315 -14.46 6.26 -21.92
N MET A 316 -13.26 6.79 -21.66
CA MET A 316 -12.41 7.39 -22.68
C MET A 316 -11.98 6.37 -23.74
N LYS A 317 -11.54 5.16 -23.33
CA LYS A 317 -11.22 4.06 -24.25
C LYS A 317 -12.40 3.71 -25.16
N LYS A 318 -13.60 3.52 -24.58
CA LYS A 318 -14.82 3.22 -25.36
C LYS A 318 -15.15 4.31 -26.38
N ASN A 319 -15.04 5.58 -25.99
CA ASN A 319 -15.27 6.70 -26.89
C ASN A 319 -14.23 6.75 -28.02
N GLU A 320 -12.98 6.41 -27.74
CA GLU A 320 -11.90 6.37 -28.73
C GLU A 320 -12.05 5.19 -29.71
N GLU A 321 -12.44 4.03 -29.21
CA GLU A 321 -12.81 2.86 -30.03
C GLU A 321 -14.00 3.16 -30.95
N GLU A 322 -15.04 3.81 -30.42
CA GLU A 322 -16.21 4.22 -31.20
C GLU A 322 -15.84 5.24 -32.30
N ARG A 323 -15.03 6.25 -31.98
CA ARG A 323 -14.52 7.21 -32.98
C ARG A 323 -13.68 6.53 -34.05
N SER A 324 -12.80 5.61 -33.66
CA SER A 324 -11.95 4.86 -34.58
C SER A 324 -12.79 3.99 -35.51
N ARG A 325 -13.85 3.36 -34.99
CA ARG A 325 -14.81 2.59 -35.76
C ARG A 325 -15.59 3.46 -36.75
N LEU A 326 -16.16 4.58 -36.31
CA LEU A 326 -16.89 5.50 -37.19
C LEU A 326 -15.99 6.04 -38.30
N PHE A 327 -14.74 6.37 -37.99
CA PHE A 327 -13.76 6.81 -38.97
C PHE A 327 -13.43 5.69 -39.99
N ALA A 328 -13.28 4.44 -39.54
CA ALA A 328 -13.06 3.30 -40.42
C ALA A 328 -14.26 3.02 -41.34
N GLU A 329 -15.48 3.09 -40.81
CA GLU A 329 -16.73 2.93 -41.58
C GLU A 329 -16.87 4.03 -42.66
N GLU A 330 -16.53 5.27 -42.33
CA GLU A 330 -16.52 6.39 -43.29
C GLU A 330 -15.47 6.18 -44.38
N LEU A 331 -14.25 5.78 -44.01
CA LEU A 331 -13.18 5.49 -44.97
C LEU A 331 -13.57 4.35 -45.93
N GLN A 332 -14.27 3.34 -45.42
CA GLN A 332 -14.79 2.23 -46.22
C GLN A 332 -15.86 2.70 -47.20
N ARG A 333 -16.83 3.51 -46.76
CA ARG A 333 -17.84 4.10 -47.65
C ARG A 333 -17.22 4.90 -48.77
N GLN A 334 -16.20 5.72 -48.47
CA GLN A 334 -15.50 6.50 -49.50
C GLN A 334 -14.78 5.61 -50.52
N ARG A 335 -14.19 4.49 -50.09
CA ARG A 335 -13.58 3.51 -51.02
C ARG A 335 -14.64 2.85 -51.91
N GLU A 336 -15.75 2.38 -51.33
CA GLU A 336 -16.84 1.76 -52.09
C GLU A 336 -17.46 2.73 -53.10
N ASP A 337 -17.62 4.00 -52.73
CA ASP A 337 -18.15 5.05 -53.61
C ASP A 337 -17.17 5.38 -54.75
N PHE A 338 -15.87 5.42 -54.46
CA PHE A 338 -14.82 5.60 -55.46
C PHE A 338 -14.76 4.42 -56.45
N GLU A 339 -14.80 3.17 -55.95
CA GLU A 339 -14.83 1.97 -56.79
C GLU A 339 -16.06 1.93 -57.69
N ARG A 340 -17.22 2.34 -57.17
CA ARG A 340 -18.46 2.44 -57.94
C ARG A 340 -18.31 3.42 -59.10
N ARG A 341 -17.79 4.63 -58.85
CA ARG A 341 -17.55 5.65 -59.90
C ARG A 341 -16.57 5.15 -60.94
N LEU A 342 -15.49 4.49 -60.52
CA LEU A 342 -14.51 3.89 -61.43
C LEU A 342 -15.17 2.83 -62.33
N ASN A 343 -16.06 2.02 -61.78
CA ASN A 343 -16.78 1.00 -62.55
C ASN A 343 -17.80 1.62 -63.51
N GLU A 344 -18.52 2.66 -63.10
CA GLU A 344 -19.43 3.42 -63.96
C GLU A 344 -18.69 4.07 -65.13
N GLU A 345 -17.53 4.71 -64.89
CA GLU A 345 -16.68 5.27 -65.94
C GLU A 345 -16.18 4.19 -66.92
N LYS A 346 -15.79 3.01 -66.42
CA LYS A 346 -15.40 1.88 -67.29
C LYS A 346 -16.56 1.44 -68.17
N ILE A 347 -17.74 1.25 -67.61
CA ILE A 347 -18.95 0.87 -68.36
C ILE A 347 -19.30 1.93 -69.40
N GLU A 348 -19.22 3.22 -69.05
CA GLU A 348 -19.49 4.31 -69.99
C GLU A 348 -18.44 4.38 -71.11
N GLY A 349 -17.17 4.18 -70.78
CA GLY A 349 -16.08 4.07 -71.76
C GLY A 349 -16.29 2.91 -72.74
N GLU A 350 -16.68 1.74 -72.25
CA GLU A 350 -17.02 0.59 -73.08
C GLU A 350 -18.23 0.86 -74.00
N ARG A 351 -19.29 1.49 -73.48
CA ARG A 351 -20.45 1.90 -74.29
C ARG A 351 -20.07 2.88 -75.40
N LYS A 352 -19.26 3.90 -75.09
CA LYS A 352 -18.77 4.87 -76.09
C LYS A 352 -17.95 4.19 -77.17
N LYS A 353 -17.09 3.22 -76.79
CA LYS A 353 -16.31 2.44 -77.75
C LYS A 353 -17.20 1.60 -78.68
N GLN A 354 -18.23 0.94 -78.15
CA GLN A 354 -19.19 0.18 -78.96
C GLN A 354 -19.94 1.09 -79.95
N LEU A 355 -20.38 2.27 -79.51
CA LEU A 355 -21.04 3.26 -80.39
C LEU A 355 -20.12 3.71 -81.53
N LEU A 356 -18.86 4.01 -81.24
CA LEU A 356 -17.86 4.38 -82.26
C LEU A 356 -17.62 3.26 -83.27
N GLU A 357 -17.52 2.01 -82.81
CA GLU A 357 -17.39 0.84 -83.69
C GLU A 357 -18.62 0.65 -84.60
N GLU A 358 -19.82 0.92 -84.11
CA GLU A 358 -21.04 0.90 -84.92
C GLU A 358 -21.08 2.03 -85.96
N GLU A 359 -20.68 3.25 -85.58
CA GLU A 359 -20.59 4.38 -86.51
C GLU A 359 -19.54 4.13 -87.59
N GLU A 360 -18.39 3.57 -87.24
CA GLU A 360 -17.35 3.22 -88.21
C GLU A 360 -17.84 2.19 -89.22
N LYS A 361 -18.60 1.17 -88.77
CA LYS A 361 -19.25 0.20 -89.66
C LYS A 361 -20.25 0.87 -90.61
N LYS A 362 -21.07 1.80 -90.11
CA LYS A 362 -22.01 2.57 -90.93
C LYS A 362 -21.29 3.41 -91.99
N TRP A 363 -20.22 4.10 -91.61
CA TRP A 363 -19.40 4.89 -92.54
C TRP A 363 -18.72 4.03 -93.59
N LYS A 364 -18.17 2.87 -93.22
CA LYS A 364 -17.60 1.90 -94.17
C LYS A 364 -18.65 1.43 -95.18
N ALA A 365 -19.83 1.02 -94.73
CA ALA A 365 -20.91 0.60 -95.61
C ALA A 365 -21.40 1.73 -96.54
N LEU A 366 -21.50 2.96 -96.03
CA LEU A 366 -21.87 4.13 -96.84
C LEU A 366 -20.80 4.46 -97.88
N SER A 367 -19.52 4.41 -97.49
CA SER A 367 -18.37 4.62 -98.38
C SER A 367 -18.33 3.58 -99.51
N GLU A 368 -18.56 2.30 -99.19
CA GLU A 368 -18.66 1.25 -100.21
C GLU A 368 -19.82 1.48 -101.17
N LYS A 369 -20.98 1.92 -100.66
CA LYS A 369 -22.14 2.25 -101.50
C LYS A 369 -21.84 3.42 -102.43
N MET A 370 -21.22 4.48 -101.90
CA MET A 370 -20.78 5.64 -102.68
C MET A 370 -19.73 5.26 -103.73
N SER A 371 -18.80 4.37 -103.41
CA SER A 371 -17.82 3.84 -104.37
C SER A 371 -18.52 3.09 -105.50
N LYS A 372 -19.43 2.18 -105.19
CA LYS A 372 -20.22 1.44 -106.20
C LYS A 372 -21.04 2.38 -107.08
N GLU A 373 -21.68 3.39 -106.50
CA GLU A 373 -22.43 4.41 -107.27
C GLU A 373 -21.50 5.24 -108.17
N ARG A 374 -20.30 5.58 -107.71
CA ARG A 374 -19.29 6.26 -108.51
C ARG A 374 -18.83 5.39 -109.68
N ASP A 375 -18.52 4.13 -109.44
CA ASP A 375 -18.11 3.18 -110.47
C ASP A 375 -19.21 2.98 -111.53
N ILE A 376 -20.48 2.93 -111.11
CA ILE A 376 -21.63 2.85 -112.02
C ILE A 376 -21.74 4.13 -112.86
N ARG A 377 -21.63 5.32 -112.25
CA ARG A 377 -21.67 6.60 -112.98
C ARG A 377 -20.52 6.72 -113.97
N GLU A 378 -19.32 6.30 -113.58
CA GLU A 378 -18.13 6.32 -114.43
C GLU A 378 -18.28 5.36 -115.62
N MET A 379 -18.84 4.17 -115.41
CA MET A 379 -19.18 3.23 -116.47
C MET A 379 -20.25 3.80 -117.42
N GLN A 380 -21.29 4.46 -116.89
CA GLN A 380 -22.32 5.11 -117.70
C GLN A 380 -21.74 6.27 -118.53
N TYR A 381 -20.86 7.07 -117.93
CA TYR A 381 -20.17 8.16 -118.61
C TYR A 381 -19.28 7.65 -119.74
N GLN A 382 -18.53 6.57 -119.52
CA GLN A 382 -17.70 6.00 -120.58
C GLN A 382 -18.52 5.39 -121.72
N LYS A 383 -19.65 4.75 -121.42
CA LYS A 383 -20.58 4.29 -122.46
C LYS A 383 -21.10 5.45 -123.32
N ALA A 384 -21.46 6.58 -122.70
CA ALA A 384 -21.93 7.76 -123.43
C ALA A 384 -20.84 8.34 -124.34
N LEU A 385 -19.60 8.43 -123.85
CA LEU A 385 -18.43 8.85 -124.64
C LEU A 385 -18.18 7.92 -125.84
N ASP A 386 -18.28 6.61 -125.64
CA ASP A 386 -18.09 5.63 -126.73
C ASP A 386 -19.19 5.72 -127.80
N GLU A 387 -20.44 5.96 -127.39
CA GLU A 387 -21.54 6.22 -128.33
C GLU A 387 -21.34 7.51 -129.13
N GLU A 388 -20.83 8.55 -128.48
CA GLU A 388 -20.53 9.82 -129.14
C GLU A 388 -19.37 9.69 -130.14
N ARG A 389 -18.30 8.97 -129.79
CA ARG A 389 -17.21 8.60 -130.72
C ARG A 389 -17.73 7.79 -131.91
N LYS A 390 -18.69 6.88 -131.70
CA LYS A 390 -19.33 6.13 -132.79
C LYS A 390 -20.13 7.05 -133.72
N LYS A 391 -20.88 8.02 -133.18
CA LYS A 391 -21.60 9.02 -133.99
C LYS A 391 -20.64 9.89 -134.81
N GLN A 392 -19.55 10.35 -134.21
CA GLN A 392 -18.52 11.14 -134.90
C GLN A 392 -17.83 10.34 -136.00
N ARG A 393 -17.51 9.06 -135.77
CA ARG A 393 -16.98 8.16 -136.82
C ARG A 393 -17.94 8.03 -138.00
N LYS A 394 -19.23 7.85 -137.73
CA LYS A 394 -20.27 7.76 -138.76
C LYS A 394 -20.39 9.05 -139.59
N GLN A 395 -20.30 10.22 -138.93
CA GLN A 395 -20.27 11.50 -139.63
C GLN A 395 -19.01 11.67 -140.50
N LEU A 396 -17.85 11.21 -140.01
CA LEU A 396 -16.61 11.19 -140.79
C LEU A 396 -16.72 10.30 -142.02
N GLU A 397 -17.30 9.11 -141.88
CA GLU A 397 -17.55 8.18 -143.01
C GLU A 397 -18.51 8.77 -144.06
N ASP A 398 -19.56 9.47 -143.62
CA ASP A 398 -20.51 10.19 -144.49
C ASP A 398 -19.85 11.37 -145.24
N ILE A 399 -18.95 12.09 -144.56
CA ILE A 399 -18.16 13.17 -145.19
C ILE A 399 -17.20 12.57 -146.23
N GLU A 400 -16.55 11.45 -145.91
CA GLU A 400 -15.60 10.79 -146.80
C GLU A 400 -16.29 10.20 -148.05
N THR A 401 -17.49 9.63 -147.90
CA THR A 401 -18.29 9.16 -149.04
C THR A 401 -18.77 10.31 -149.93
N LYS A 402 -19.18 11.44 -149.35
CA LYS A 402 -19.53 12.64 -150.12
C LYS A 402 -18.32 13.23 -150.86
N TYR A 403 -17.14 13.22 -150.24
CA TYR A 403 -15.90 13.66 -150.88
C TYR A 403 -15.51 12.76 -152.07
N ARG A 404 -15.62 11.43 -151.91
CA ARG A 404 -15.34 10.47 -153.00
C ARG A 404 -16.33 10.62 -154.17
N ALA A 405 -17.61 10.86 -153.90
CA ALA A 405 -18.63 11.10 -154.93
C ALA A 405 -18.42 12.43 -155.69
N ALA A 406 -17.92 13.47 -155.01
CA ALA A 406 -17.59 14.75 -155.64
C ALA A 406 -16.33 14.65 -156.53
N LYS A 407 -15.34 13.85 -156.11
CA LYS A 407 -14.11 13.61 -156.88
C LYS A 407 -14.38 12.86 -158.19
N GLN A 408 -15.26 11.86 -158.16
CA GLN A 408 -15.59 11.05 -159.34
C GLN A 408 -16.39 11.82 -160.41
N LYS A 409 -17.13 12.88 -160.04
CA LYS A 409 -17.81 13.78 -160.98
C LYS A 409 -16.89 14.82 -161.64
N ASN A 410 -15.70 15.05 -161.10
CA ASN A 410 -14.79 16.09 -161.57
C ASN A 410 -13.79 15.58 -162.63
N ASP A 411 -13.54 14.26 -162.68
CA ASP A 411 -12.55 13.68 -163.59
C ASP A 411 -13.09 13.40 -165.02
N ASP A 412 -14.42 13.34 -165.23
CA ASP A 412 -15.04 13.08 -166.55
C ASP A 412 -15.33 14.36 -167.38
N GLY A 413 -15.16 15.56 -166.81
CA GLY A 413 -15.57 16.83 -167.45
C GLY A 413 -14.46 17.79 -167.89
N LEU A 414 -13.20 17.53 -167.55
CA LEU A 414 -12.15 18.57 -167.48
C LEU A 414 -10.99 18.42 -168.47
N LEU A 415 -11.15 17.63 -169.55
CA LEU A 415 -10.19 17.55 -170.67
C LEU A 415 -10.74 18.05 -172.03
N ALA A 416 -11.77 18.89 -172.03
CA ALA A 416 -12.35 19.47 -173.26
C ALA A 416 -12.41 21.01 -173.36
N SER A 417 -11.82 21.81 -172.46
CA SER A 417 -11.65 23.26 -172.72
C SER A 417 -10.31 23.81 -172.24
N ILE A 418 -9.40 23.81 -173.22
CA ILE A 418 -8.01 24.23 -173.26
C ILE A 418 -7.87 25.78 -173.22
N VAL A 419 -6.73 26.27 -172.72
CA VAL A 419 -6.11 27.61 -172.97
C VAL A 419 -6.66 28.87 -172.25
N GLY A 420 -5.76 29.48 -171.46
CA GLY A 420 -5.46 30.92 -171.56
C GLY A 420 -5.92 31.84 -170.42
N PHE A 421 -4.99 32.26 -169.55
CA PHE A 421 -4.76 33.64 -169.03
C PHE A 421 -4.00 33.60 -167.68
N PHE A 422 -2.65 33.59 -167.69
CA PHE A 422 -1.74 34.75 -167.52
C PHE A 422 -1.61 35.35 -166.10
N THR A 423 -0.43 35.08 -165.50
CA THR A 423 0.51 35.97 -164.75
C THR A 423 0.11 36.70 -163.44
N TRP A 424 0.75 36.27 -162.33
CA TRP A 424 1.60 36.99 -161.31
C TRP A 424 1.51 38.54 -161.16
N PRO A 425 1.88 39.22 -160.02
CA PRO A 425 2.83 38.77 -158.98
C PRO A 425 2.68 39.19 -157.48
N LEU A 426 3.44 38.43 -156.65
CA LEU A 426 4.19 38.78 -155.42
C LEU A 426 3.80 39.99 -154.53
N ARG A 427 3.62 39.77 -153.21
CA ARG A 427 4.58 40.19 -152.14
C ARG A 427 4.06 39.98 -150.69
N LYS A 428 4.88 39.24 -149.93
CA LYS A 428 5.48 39.54 -148.60
C LYS A 428 4.65 39.85 -147.32
N ARG A 429 5.23 39.32 -146.23
CA ARG A 429 5.21 39.74 -144.79
C ARG A 429 4.01 39.28 -143.96
N HIS A 430 4.14 39.03 -142.66
CA HIS A 430 5.19 38.59 -141.72
C HIS A 430 4.49 38.58 -140.35
N ARG A 431 5.02 37.81 -139.39
CA ARG A 431 5.09 38.12 -137.93
C ARG A 431 3.80 37.90 -137.12
N ASN A 432 3.84 36.96 -136.16
CA ASN A 432 4.35 37.10 -134.76
C ASN A 432 3.16 37.55 -133.86
N VAL A 433 3.02 37.21 -132.58
CA VAL A 433 3.89 36.68 -131.52
C VAL A 433 2.98 36.51 -130.29
N ASP A 434 3.37 35.60 -129.39
CA ASP A 434 3.17 35.52 -127.93
C ASP A 434 1.78 35.89 -127.33
N GLN A 435 1.24 35.16 -126.36
CA GLN A 435 1.86 34.65 -125.15
C GLN A 435 0.95 33.62 -124.49
#